data_AF-A0A6P7HD56-F1
#
_entry.id   AF-A0A6P7HD56-F1
#
_cell.length_a   1.000
_cell.length_b   1.000
_cell.length_c   1.000
_cell.angle_alpha   90.00
_cell.angle_beta   90.00
_cell.angle_gamma   90.00
#
_symmetry.space_group_name_H-M   'P 1'
#
loop_
_entity.id
_entity.type
_entity.pdbx_description
1 polymer ?
#
loop_
_entity_poly.entity_id
_entity_poly.type
_entity_poly.pdbx_seq_one_letter_code
_entity_poly.pdbx_strand_id
1 'polypeptide(L)'
;MLAKVLNLVFIVLAIVKYSEACNGYSLKMDHIKACADDSITVPQDMDMTLDKNCNIVVSGCVEVLKPIKTAKATYEVSKAPLPAMTGDVDLCQVAGGQLAQAQALLVAYGLPKKCPVAAKKYCVNGKKNINISAHKNQLGMAVGTITAKLNVEHDTGKSCVDIQATVSKKK
;
A
#
# COMPACT_ATOMS: atom_id res chain seq x y z
N MET A 1 14.10 3.53 -47.02
CA MET A 1 14.09 2.35 -46.11
C MET A 1 14.46 2.73 -44.68
N LEU A 2 15.46 3.61 -44.47
CA LEU A 2 15.91 4.07 -43.14
C LEU A 2 14.78 4.60 -42.22
N ALA A 3 13.85 5.40 -42.75
CA ALA A 3 12.73 5.96 -41.98
C ALA A 3 11.73 4.89 -41.48
N LYS A 4 11.54 3.79 -42.23
CA LYS A 4 10.66 2.67 -41.81
C LYS A 4 11.31 1.84 -40.70
N VAL A 5 12.62 1.65 -40.75
CA VAL A 5 13.39 0.94 -39.71
C VAL A 5 13.43 1.78 -38.42
N LEU A 6 13.63 3.09 -38.52
CA LEU A 6 13.63 3.99 -37.37
C LEU A 6 12.27 4.02 -36.66
N ASN A 7 11.17 4.06 -37.41
CA ASN A 7 9.82 4.03 -36.85
C ASN A 7 9.50 2.69 -36.16
N LEU A 8 9.97 1.57 -36.73
CA LEU A 8 9.82 0.25 -36.12
C LEU A 8 10.60 0.13 -34.79
N VAL A 9 11.82 0.68 -34.73
CA VAL A 9 12.63 0.72 -33.50
C VAL A 9 11.96 1.57 -32.42
N PHE A 10 11.39 2.72 -32.77
CA PHE A 10 10.63 3.54 -31.82
C PHE A 10 9.38 2.82 -31.29
N ILE A 11 8.65 2.10 -32.13
CA ILE A 11 7.49 1.30 -31.71
C ILE A 11 7.92 0.16 -30.78
N VAL A 12 8.99 -0.57 -31.10
CA VAL A 12 9.51 -1.66 -30.25
C VAL A 12 10.00 -1.11 -28.90
N LEU A 13 10.72 0.02 -28.89
CA LEU A 13 11.17 0.66 -27.64
C LEU A 13 10.01 1.19 -26.79
N ALA A 14 8.93 1.69 -27.41
CA ALA A 14 7.73 2.10 -26.70
C ALA A 14 7.01 0.90 -26.05
N ILE A 15 6.97 -0.24 -26.72
CA ILE A 15 6.41 -1.49 -26.18
C ILE A 15 7.26 -2.03 -25.01
N VAL A 16 8.59 -1.96 -25.13
CA VAL A 16 9.51 -2.42 -24.08
C VAL A 16 9.42 -1.57 -22.81
N LYS A 17 9.26 -0.24 -22.92
CA LYS A 17 9.04 0.62 -21.73
C LYS A 17 7.71 0.36 -21.03
N TYR A 18 6.66 0.02 -21.79
CA TYR A 18 5.38 -0.40 -21.25
C TYR A 18 5.49 -1.71 -20.45
N SER A 19 6.46 -2.57 -20.78
CA SER A 19 6.71 -3.86 -20.14
C SER A 19 7.28 -3.77 -18.71
N GLU A 20 7.70 -2.59 -18.24
CA GLU A 20 8.28 -2.44 -16.89
C GLU A 20 7.30 -1.88 -15.85
N ALA A 21 6.04 -1.64 -16.25
CA ALA A 21 4.99 -1.09 -15.42
C ALA A 21 3.74 -1.96 -15.51
N CYS A 22 2.98 -2.11 -14.42
CA CYS A 22 1.71 -2.83 -14.48
C CYS A 22 0.72 -2.03 -15.32
N ASN A 23 0.43 -2.52 -16.53
CA ASN A 23 -0.48 -1.86 -17.47
C ASN A 23 -0.12 -0.38 -17.75
N GLY A 24 1.18 -0.06 -17.76
CA GLY A 24 1.67 1.32 -17.94
C GLY A 24 1.57 2.20 -16.68
N TYR A 25 1.29 1.65 -15.49
CA TYR A 25 1.21 2.38 -14.23
C TYR A 25 2.29 1.97 -13.23
N SER A 26 2.74 2.94 -12.44
CA SER A 26 3.63 2.76 -11.29
C SER A 26 3.01 3.28 -10.00
N LEU A 27 3.34 2.63 -8.90
CA LEU A 27 3.01 3.05 -7.54
C LEU A 27 4.31 3.44 -6.83
N LYS A 28 4.29 4.56 -6.11
CA LYS A 28 5.38 5.01 -5.25
C LYS A 28 4.82 5.37 -3.88
N MET A 29 5.43 4.85 -2.83
CA MET A 29 5.21 5.35 -1.47
C MET A 29 5.92 6.70 -1.32
N ASP A 30 5.17 7.77 -1.04
CA ASP A 30 5.76 9.08 -0.79
C ASP A 30 6.20 9.21 0.68
N HIS A 31 5.35 8.77 1.61
CA HIS A 31 5.73 8.61 3.00
C HIS A 31 4.78 7.68 3.77
N ILE A 32 5.31 7.13 4.86
CA ILE A 32 4.53 6.57 5.94
C ILE A 32 5.13 7.05 7.26
N LYS A 33 4.32 7.65 8.13
CA LYS A 33 4.79 8.30 9.35
C LYS A 33 3.82 8.06 10.50
N ALA A 34 4.36 7.95 11.71
CA ALA A 34 3.54 8.04 12.91
C ALA A 34 3.11 9.51 13.13
N CYS A 35 1.86 9.74 13.54
CA CYS A 35 1.36 11.11 13.77
C CYS A 35 1.63 11.60 15.20
N ALA A 36 1.92 10.71 16.15
CA ALA A 36 2.17 11.02 17.55
C ALA A 36 3.16 10.00 18.18
N ASP A 37 3.56 10.24 19.44
CA ASP A 37 4.32 9.27 20.23
C ASP A 37 3.42 8.07 20.58
N ASP A 38 3.57 7.00 19.79
CA ASP A 38 2.59 5.93 19.68
C ASP A 38 3.07 4.59 20.24
N SER A 39 2.12 3.68 20.52
CA SER A 39 2.42 2.29 20.93
C SER A 39 2.98 1.42 19.78
N ILE A 40 3.01 1.97 18.56
CA ILE A 40 3.52 1.35 17.34
C ILE A 40 4.56 2.28 16.74
N THR A 41 5.74 1.74 16.44
CA THR A 41 6.77 2.48 15.71
C THR A 41 6.74 2.07 14.25
N VAL A 42 6.56 3.06 13.37
CA VAL A 42 6.67 2.87 11.93
C VAL A 42 8.03 3.43 11.46
N PRO A 43 9.05 2.58 11.28
CA PRO A 43 10.33 3.03 10.77
C PRO A 43 10.21 3.55 9.33
N GLN A 44 11.10 4.48 8.98
CA GLN A 44 11.09 5.19 7.69
C GLN A 44 11.51 4.33 6.49
N ASP A 45 11.90 3.07 6.71
CA ASP A 45 12.36 2.13 5.67
C ASP A 45 11.21 1.34 5.01
N MET A 46 9.97 1.65 5.38
CA MET A 46 8.79 1.10 4.73
C MET A 46 8.62 1.64 3.31
N ASP A 47 8.47 0.72 2.35
CA ASP A 47 8.27 1.04 0.94
C ASP A 47 7.22 0.13 0.31
N MET A 48 6.59 0.66 -0.73
CA MET A 48 5.57 -0.01 -1.52
C MET A 48 5.73 0.35 -2.99
N THR A 49 5.93 -0.67 -3.83
CA THR A 49 6.07 -0.52 -5.28
C THR A 49 5.12 -1.44 -6.03
N LEU A 50 4.90 -1.15 -7.31
CA LEU A 50 4.10 -1.99 -8.21
C LEU A 50 5.01 -2.54 -9.31
N ASP A 51 5.12 -3.86 -9.37
CA ASP A 51 5.93 -4.53 -10.39
C ASP A 51 5.19 -4.68 -11.74
N LYS A 52 5.92 -5.12 -12.77
CA LYS A 52 5.37 -5.36 -14.12
C LYS A 52 4.30 -6.47 -14.19
N ASN A 53 4.29 -7.37 -13.21
CA ASN A 53 3.31 -8.46 -13.11
C ASN A 53 2.05 -8.04 -12.34
N CYS A 54 1.93 -6.75 -12.01
CA CYS A 54 0.85 -6.21 -11.20
C CYS A 54 0.83 -6.77 -9.79
N ASN A 55 2.01 -7.01 -9.20
CA ASN A 55 2.13 -7.28 -7.79
C ASN A 55 2.53 -6.01 -7.04
N ILE A 56 1.79 -5.72 -5.98
CA ILE A 56 2.24 -4.77 -4.96
C ILE A 56 3.33 -5.48 -4.15
N VAL A 57 4.53 -4.92 -4.17
CA VAL A 57 5.70 -5.38 -3.44
C VAL A 57 5.91 -4.44 -2.27
N VAL A 58 5.92 -5.00 -1.06
CA VAL A 58 6.15 -4.25 0.18
C VAL A 58 7.48 -4.63 0.81
N SER A 59 8.16 -3.64 1.38
CA SER A 59 9.37 -3.84 2.18
C SER A 59 9.37 -2.95 3.41
N GLY A 60 10.20 -3.30 4.38
CA GLY A 60 10.38 -2.55 5.62
C GLY A 60 9.82 -3.29 6.83
N CYS A 61 9.79 -2.62 7.97
CA CYS A 61 9.36 -3.22 9.23
C CYS A 61 8.31 -2.36 9.95
N VAL A 62 7.56 -2.98 10.83
CA VAL A 62 6.68 -2.31 11.81
C VAL A 62 7.00 -2.91 13.17
N GLU A 63 7.21 -2.07 14.18
CA GLU A 63 7.49 -2.54 15.53
C GLU A 63 6.29 -2.30 16.45
N VAL A 64 5.83 -3.39 17.06
CA VAL A 64 4.76 -3.38 18.05
C VAL A 64 5.43 -3.47 19.42
N LEU A 65 5.35 -2.39 20.21
CA LEU A 65 6.07 -2.26 21.47
C LEU A 65 5.42 -3.05 22.63
N LYS A 66 4.09 -3.22 22.58
CA LYS A 66 3.30 -3.94 23.60
C LYS A 66 2.31 -4.88 22.92
N PRO A 67 1.98 -6.03 23.52
CA PRO A 67 1.04 -6.96 22.90
C PRO A 67 -0.36 -6.33 22.86
N ILE A 68 -0.99 -6.37 21.69
CA ILE A 68 -2.28 -5.73 21.43
C ILE A 68 -3.37 -6.81 21.39
N LYS A 69 -4.38 -6.70 22.24
CA LYS A 69 -5.53 -7.62 22.27
C LYS A 69 -6.73 -7.08 21.52
N THR A 70 -6.88 -5.76 21.46
CA THR A 70 -7.98 -5.08 20.77
C THR A 70 -7.43 -3.95 19.90
N ALA A 71 -8.03 -3.71 18.73
CA ALA A 71 -7.59 -2.66 17.83
C ALA A 71 -8.80 -2.13 17.04
N LYS A 72 -9.35 -1.01 17.49
CA LYS A 72 -10.39 -0.29 16.74
C LYS A 72 -9.75 0.88 16.02
N ALA A 73 -10.01 1.04 14.74
CA ALA A 73 -9.43 2.09 13.95
C ALA A 73 -10.48 2.95 13.27
N THR A 74 -10.21 4.25 13.21
CA THR A 74 -10.90 5.19 12.34
C THR A 74 -9.98 5.52 11.18
N TYR A 75 -10.51 5.46 9.96
CA TYR A 75 -9.74 5.75 8.76
C TYR A 75 -10.32 6.95 8.02
N GLU A 76 -9.45 7.68 7.35
CA GLU A 76 -9.78 8.70 6.37
C GLU A 76 -8.90 8.46 5.14
N VAL A 77 -9.51 8.20 3.99
CA VAL A 77 -8.82 8.04 2.72
C VAL A 77 -9.25 9.18 1.80
N SER A 78 -8.27 9.95 1.35
CA SER A 78 -8.47 11.17 0.57
C SER A 78 -7.76 11.07 -0.76
N LYS A 79 -8.47 11.48 -1.81
CA LYS A 79 -7.94 11.53 -3.19
C LYS A 79 -8.68 12.59 -3.98
N ALA A 80 -8.04 13.73 -4.25
CA ALA A 80 -8.64 14.77 -5.07
C ALA A 80 -8.94 14.26 -6.50
N PRO A 81 -10.07 14.66 -7.12
CA PRO A 81 -11.14 15.54 -6.61
C PRO A 81 -12.28 14.80 -5.87
N LEU A 82 -12.11 13.52 -5.55
CA LEU A 82 -13.13 12.73 -4.86
C LEU A 82 -13.26 13.18 -3.40
N PRO A 83 -14.49 13.14 -2.83
CA PRO A 83 -14.67 13.38 -1.41
C PRO A 83 -13.89 12.35 -0.57
N ALA A 84 -13.41 12.78 0.59
CA ALA A 84 -12.76 11.90 1.54
C ALA A 84 -13.71 10.77 1.96
N MET A 85 -13.20 9.54 1.98
CA MET A 85 -13.90 8.38 2.50
C MET A 85 -13.47 8.16 3.95
N THR A 86 -14.41 8.21 4.87
CA THR A 86 -14.17 7.94 6.29
C THR A 86 -14.94 6.72 6.76
N GLY A 87 -14.46 6.07 7.82
CA GLY A 87 -15.17 4.97 8.44
C GLY A 87 -14.44 4.40 9.65
N ASP A 88 -15.12 3.45 10.31
CA ASP A 88 -14.62 2.74 11.48
C ASP A 88 -14.43 1.26 11.16
N VAL A 89 -13.39 0.65 11.72
CA VAL A 89 -13.06 -0.76 11.52
C VAL A 89 -12.48 -1.37 12.79
N ASP A 90 -12.89 -2.59 13.11
CA ASP A 90 -12.18 -3.42 14.10
C ASP A 90 -11.08 -4.24 13.39
N LEU A 91 -9.82 -3.82 13.54
CA LEU A 91 -8.64 -4.46 12.94
C LEU A 91 -8.44 -5.91 13.41
N CYS A 92 -8.97 -6.29 14.58
CA CYS A 92 -8.95 -7.66 15.07
C CYS A 92 -10.01 -8.55 14.38
N GLN A 93 -11.04 -7.94 13.79
CA GLN A 93 -12.19 -8.63 13.19
C GLN A 93 -12.32 -8.41 11.68
N VAL A 94 -11.38 -7.70 11.02
CA VAL A 94 -11.42 -7.51 9.57
C VAL A 94 -11.44 -8.88 8.90
N ALA A 95 -12.53 -9.19 8.23
CA ALA A 95 -12.70 -10.41 7.45
C ALA A 95 -13.46 -10.08 6.17
N GLY A 96 -12.73 -10.03 5.06
CA GLY A 96 -13.33 -9.88 3.73
C GLY A 96 -14.01 -8.54 3.46
N GLY A 97 -14.82 -8.49 2.39
CA GLY A 97 -15.56 -7.30 1.97
C GLY A 97 -14.69 -6.18 1.38
N GLN A 98 -15.13 -4.92 1.52
CA GLN A 98 -14.43 -3.73 1.00
C GLN A 98 -13.03 -3.51 1.61
N LEU A 99 -12.74 -4.10 2.77
CA LEU A 99 -11.47 -3.98 3.48
C LEU A 99 -10.52 -5.17 3.25
N ALA A 100 -10.87 -6.11 2.37
CA ALA A 100 -10.05 -7.27 2.06
C ALA A 100 -8.63 -6.89 1.60
N GLN A 101 -8.50 -5.79 0.86
CA GLN A 101 -7.21 -5.29 0.37
C GLN A 101 -6.36 -4.71 1.51
N ALA A 102 -6.98 -4.00 2.47
CA ALA A 102 -6.30 -3.51 3.66
C ALA A 102 -5.81 -4.68 4.54
N GLN A 103 -6.62 -5.73 4.70
CA GLN A 103 -6.21 -6.95 5.40
C GLN A 103 -5.05 -7.67 4.68
N ALA A 104 -5.10 -7.76 3.35
CA ALA A 104 -4.02 -8.35 2.56
C ALA A 104 -2.70 -7.59 2.76
N LEU A 105 -2.77 -6.26 2.89
CA LEU A 105 -1.61 -5.42 3.16
C LEU A 105 -1.01 -5.67 4.54
N LEU A 106 -1.82 -5.73 5.58
CA LEU A 106 -1.35 -6.07 6.94
C LEU A 106 -0.65 -7.44 6.98
N VAL A 107 -1.23 -8.43 6.30
CA VAL A 107 -0.64 -9.78 6.18
C VAL A 107 0.65 -9.79 5.37
N ALA A 108 0.74 -8.94 4.34
CA ALA A 108 1.94 -8.77 3.53
C ALA A 108 3.10 -8.21 4.39
N TYR A 109 2.82 -7.25 5.28
CA TYR A 109 3.76 -6.78 6.30
C TYR A 109 4.03 -7.77 7.44
N GLY A 110 3.37 -8.94 7.42
CA GLY A 110 3.60 -10.02 8.39
C GLY A 110 2.78 -9.91 9.67
N LEU A 111 1.89 -8.92 9.79
CA LEU A 111 0.97 -8.83 10.91
C LEU A 111 -0.05 -9.98 10.86
N PRO A 112 -0.48 -10.49 12.03
CA PRO A 112 -1.49 -11.54 12.09
C PRO A 112 -2.85 -11.01 11.62
N LYS A 113 -3.69 -11.90 11.09
CA LYS A 113 -5.05 -11.58 10.62
C LYS A 113 -6.04 -11.28 11.74
N LYS A 114 -5.69 -11.63 12.98
CA LYS A 114 -6.51 -11.54 14.18
C LYS A 114 -5.63 -11.18 15.36
N CYS A 115 -6.23 -10.58 16.37
CA CYS A 115 -5.61 -10.37 17.66
C CYS A 115 -5.57 -11.69 18.47
N PRO A 116 -4.64 -11.83 19.44
CA PRO A 116 -3.67 -10.82 19.85
C PRO A 116 -2.47 -10.68 18.90
N VAL A 117 -1.97 -9.45 18.75
CA VAL A 117 -0.72 -9.13 18.04
C VAL A 117 0.41 -9.14 19.07
N ALA A 118 1.42 -9.99 18.86
CA ALA A 118 2.56 -10.08 19.76
C ALA A 118 3.46 -8.84 19.65
N ALA A 119 4.06 -8.43 20.77
CA ALA A 119 5.08 -7.37 20.79
C ALA A 119 6.36 -7.87 20.13
N LYS A 120 6.62 -7.41 18.92
CA LYS A 120 7.83 -7.69 18.15
C LYS A 120 7.92 -6.79 16.93
N LYS A 121 9.08 -6.82 16.29
CA LYS A 121 9.30 -6.27 14.96
C LYS A 121 8.78 -7.25 13.90
N TYR A 122 7.87 -6.78 13.06
CA TYR A 122 7.34 -7.48 11.88
C TYR A 122 8.02 -6.90 10.66
N CYS A 123 8.74 -7.72 9.89
CA CYS A 123 9.50 -7.27 8.72
C CYS A 123 9.08 -8.03 7.47
N VAL A 124 9.12 -7.34 6.34
CA VAL A 124 8.95 -7.92 5.01
C VAL A 124 10.05 -7.43 4.07
N ASN A 125 10.58 -8.34 3.25
CA ASN A 125 11.70 -8.07 2.34
C ASN A 125 11.27 -8.32 0.88
N GLY A 126 10.14 -7.76 0.45
CA GLY A 126 9.68 -7.84 -0.95
C GLY A 126 9.32 -9.25 -1.46
N LYS A 127 9.30 -10.26 -0.58
CA LYS A 127 8.94 -11.66 -0.92
C LYS A 127 7.45 -11.95 -0.85
N LYS A 128 6.71 -11.15 -0.07
CA LYS A 128 5.26 -11.25 0.03
C LYS A 128 4.64 -10.16 -0.82
N ASN A 129 3.90 -10.58 -1.82
CA ASN A 129 3.38 -9.69 -2.84
C ASN A 129 1.87 -9.85 -2.92
N ILE A 130 1.17 -8.76 -3.21
CA ILE A 130 -0.29 -8.78 -3.39
C ILE A 130 -0.54 -8.64 -4.88
N ASN A 131 -1.06 -9.71 -5.50
CA ASN A 131 -1.41 -9.66 -6.91
C ASN A 131 -2.70 -8.87 -7.11
N ILE A 132 -2.63 -7.80 -7.91
CA ILE A 132 -3.77 -6.95 -8.27
C ILE A 132 -4.08 -7.03 -9.76
N SER A 133 -3.65 -8.10 -10.46
CA SER A 133 -3.86 -8.24 -11.90
C SER A 133 -5.34 -8.20 -12.29
N ALA A 134 -6.24 -8.64 -11.42
CA ALA A 134 -7.69 -8.53 -11.60
C ALA A 134 -8.18 -7.07 -11.72
N HIS A 135 -7.46 -6.12 -11.13
CA HIS A 135 -7.78 -4.69 -11.11
C HIS A 135 -6.89 -3.87 -12.07
N LYS A 136 -6.06 -4.51 -12.91
CA LYS A 136 -5.10 -3.79 -13.78
C LYS A 136 -5.75 -2.76 -14.72
N ASN A 137 -6.97 -3.04 -15.17
CA ASN A 137 -7.74 -2.15 -16.05
C ASN A 137 -8.34 -0.96 -15.29
N GLN A 138 -8.39 -1.01 -13.96
CA GLN A 138 -8.93 0.01 -13.08
C GLN A 138 -7.84 0.96 -12.54
N LEU A 139 -6.56 0.68 -12.78
CA LEU A 139 -5.43 1.51 -12.31
C LEU A 139 -5.48 2.95 -12.80
N GLY A 140 -6.12 3.21 -13.95
CA GLY A 140 -6.38 4.57 -14.42
C GLY A 140 -7.19 5.41 -13.43
N MET A 141 -8.12 4.79 -12.68
CA MET A 141 -8.89 5.46 -11.63
C MET A 141 -8.05 5.72 -10.39
N ALA A 142 -6.91 5.03 -10.21
CA ALA A 142 -6.02 5.19 -9.07
C ALA A 142 -4.97 6.30 -9.28
N VAL A 143 -4.77 6.79 -10.52
CA VAL A 143 -3.82 7.89 -10.84
C VAL A 143 -4.03 9.13 -9.96
N GLY A 144 -2.93 9.66 -9.46
CA GLY A 144 -2.89 10.81 -8.55
C GLY A 144 -2.32 10.42 -7.19
N THR A 145 -2.36 11.38 -6.26
CA THR A 145 -1.94 11.19 -4.88
C THR A 145 -3.11 10.70 -4.05
N ILE A 146 -2.86 9.66 -3.26
CA ILE A 146 -3.78 9.06 -2.31
C ILE A 146 -3.17 9.27 -0.93
N THR A 147 -3.92 9.91 -0.03
CA THR A 147 -3.56 10.01 1.38
C THR A 147 -4.49 9.14 2.20
N ALA A 148 -3.94 8.47 3.21
CA ALA A 148 -4.70 7.65 4.13
C ALA A 148 -4.20 7.89 5.55
N LYS A 149 -5.10 8.35 6.43
CA LYS A 149 -4.84 8.51 7.84
C LYS A 149 -5.59 7.43 8.61
N LEU A 150 -4.90 6.77 9.52
CA LEU A 150 -5.43 5.71 10.37
C LEU A 150 -5.16 6.05 11.83
N ASN A 151 -6.20 6.23 12.63
CA ASN A 151 -6.07 6.35 14.08
C ASN A 151 -6.54 5.04 14.71
N VAL A 152 -5.72 4.39 15.53
CA VAL A 152 -6.01 3.11 16.14
C VAL A 152 -6.02 3.24 17.65
N GLU A 153 -7.10 2.78 18.26
CA GLU A 153 -7.27 2.64 19.70
C GLU A 153 -7.05 1.18 20.10
N HIS A 154 -6.09 0.98 20.99
CA HIS A 154 -5.67 -0.31 21.51
C HIS A 154 -5.95 -0.40 23.01
N ASP A 155 -5.93 -1.61 23.56
CA ASP A 155 -5.95 -1.83 25.01
C ASP A 155 -4.69 -1.30 25.72
N THR A 156 -3.62 -1.02 24.96
CA THR A 156 -2.34 -0.53 25.47
C THR A 156 -2.06 0.94 25.20
N GLY A 157 -2.97 1.66 24.54
CA GLY A 157 -2.80 3.07 24.16
C GLY A 157 -3.42 3.43 22.81
N LYS A 158 -2.95 4.52 22.22
CA LYS A 158 -3.36 4.97 20.89
C LYS A 158 -2.18 4.91 19.92
N SER A 159 -2.49 4.83 18.63
CA SER A 159 -1.52 4.88 17.55
C SER A 159 -2.10 5.62 16.35
N CYS A 160 -1.28 6.35 15.61
CA CYS A 160 -1.70 7.02 14.39
C CYS A 160 -0.67 6.81 13.28
N VAL A 161 -1.16 6.49 12.08
CA VAL A 161 -0.34 6.34 10.90
C VAL A 161 -0.89 7.22 9.79
N ASP A 162 -0.02 8.03 9.20
CA ASP A 162 -0.29 8.80 7.99
C ASP A 162 0.50 8.20 6.82
N ILE A 163 -0.21 7.93 5.73
CA ILE A 163 0.30 7.27 4.54
C ILE A 163 -0.01 8.16 3.34
N GLN A 164 1.01 8.42 2.52
CA GLN A 164 0.81 9.03 1.22
C GLN A 164 1.49 8.16 0.16
N ALA A 165 0.72 7.85 -0.89
CA ALA A 165 1.23 7.14 -2.06
C ALA A 165 0.75 7.82 -3.34
N THR A 166 1.57 7.75 -4.38
CA THR A 166 1.24 8.31 -5.69
C THR A 166 1.22 7.21 -6.75
N VAL A 167 0.12 7.15 -7.49
CA VAL A 167 -0.01 6.33 -8.70
C VAL A 167 0.17 7.23 -9.91
N SER A 168 1.06 6.83 -10.83
CA SER A 168 1.40 7.60 -12.02
C SER A 168 1.45 6.70 -13.25
N LYS A 169 1.22 7.29 -14.43
CA LYS A 169 1.50 6.62 -15.71
C LYS A 169 3.01 6.63 -15.95
N LYS A 170 3.58 5.46 -16.23
CA LYS A 170 4.95 5.34 -16.74
C LYS A 170 4.96 5.77 -18.21
N LYS A 171 5.74 6.81 -18.51
CA LYS A 171 5.97 7.34 -19.85
C LYS A 171 7.07 6.57 -20.58
#